data_AF-A0A9X1QKU9-F1
#
_entry.id   AF-A0A9X1QKU9-F1
#
_cell.length_a   1.000
_cell.length_b   1.000
_cell.length_c   1.000
_cell.angle_alpha   90.00
_cell.angle_beta   90.00
_cell.angle_gamma   90.00
#
_symmetry.space_group_name_H-M   'P 1'
#
loop_
_entity.id
_entity.type
_entity.pdbx_description
1 polymer ?
#
loop_
_entity_poly.entity_id
_entity_poly.type
_entity_poly.pdbx_seq_one_letter_code
_entity_poly.pdbx_strand_id
1 'polypeptide(L)'
;MTSAHPRQATSWTARFALGLLLLIAGAALATWGLSRWEEGARFFGITPRQPLQVVRQTPPPPATAVVADPLAAADSARIASIESRLGAIESQAQAAAGSAGRADAMLVAFAARRAIDRGVALGYLEPLLVQRFGTAHQAAVATIVTASRDPVRLDSLVAEYEALEPALRGGGPEEGWWEAFRRELGTIVSIHRADTPSPQPQARVDRALARLKAGEVDAALAETMRLPGAANADKWIVRARRYITVHRALDEIESAALLGSPSLPIPPIPPR
;
A
#
# COMPACT_ATOMS: atom_id res chain seq x y z
N MET A 1 -5.51 -54.08 34.52
CA MET A 1 -5.58 -52.82 35.29
C MET A 1 -4.59 -51.83 34.67
N THR A 2 -5.08 -50.76 34.06
CA THR A 2 -4.40 -49.45 33.94
C THR A 2 -5.34 -48.53 33.15
N SER A 3 -6.07 -47.68 33.89
CA SER A 3 -6.93 -46.64 33.36
C SER A 3 -6.07 -45.43 33.02
N ALA A 4 -6.08 -44.99 31.76
CA ALA A 4 -5.43 -43.75 31.33
C ALA A 4 -6.25 -42.54 31.81
N HIS A 5 -5.62 -41.63 32.55
CA HIS A 5 -6.17 -40.30 32.85
C HIS A 5 -5.79 -39.31 31.74
N PRO A 6 -6.74 -38.69 31.02
CA PRO A 6 -6.43 -37.55 30.17
C PRO A 6 -6.20 -36.29 31.02
N ARG A 7 -5.04 -35.65 30.83
CA ARG A 7 -4.64 -34.42 31.51
C ARG A 7 -5.48 -33.24 31.00
N GLN A 8 -6.00 -32.45 31.95
CA GLN A 8 -6.73 -31.20 31.71
C GLN A 8 -5.86 -30.16 30.99
N ALA A 9 -6.24 -29.82 29.76
CA ALA A 9 -5.72 -28.69 28.99
C ALA A 9 -6.70 -27.50 28.97
N THR A 10 -7.42 -27.27 30.07
CA THR A 10 -8.62 -26.41 30.11
C THR A 10 -8.35 -24.96 30.49
N SER A 11 -7.12 -24.58 30.84
CA SER A 11 -6.85 -23.24 31.40
C SER A 11 -6.70 -22.15 30.36
N TRP A 12 -6.25 -22.47 29.15
CA TRP A 12 -6.03 -21.47 28.09
C TRP A 12 -7.31 -21.15 27.33
N THR A 13 -8.09 -22.17 26.97
CA THR A 13 -9.41 -22.00 26.34
C THR A 13 -10.40 -21.29 27.26
N ALA A 14 -10.36 -21.55 28.57
CA ALA A 14 -11.17 -20.83 29.56
C ALA A 14 -10.80 -19.34 29.66
N ARG A 15 -9.51 -18.98 29.55
CA ARG A 15 -9.07 -17.58 29.55
C ARG A 15 -9.50 -16.85 28.29
N PHE A 16 -9.40 -17.49 27.12
CA PHE A 16 -9.91 -16.92 25.87
C PHE A 16 -11.43 -16.79 25.87
N ALA A 17 -12.16 -17.79 26.37
CA ALA A 17 -13.61 -17.73 26.49
C ALA A 17 -14.05 -16.61 27.44
N LEU A 18 -13.37 -16.43 28.58
CA LEU A 18 -13.63 -15.33 29.50
C LEU A 18 -13.33 -13.97 28.85
N GLY A 19 -12.22 -13.85 28.12
CA GLY A 19 -11.87 -12.62 27.39
C GLY A 19 -12.90 -12.27 26.31
N LEU A 20 -13.36 -13.26 25.55
CA LEU A 20 -14.41 -13.07 24.54
C LEU A 20 -15.74 -12.67 25.18
N LEU A 21 -16.09 -13.28 26.31
CA LEU A 21 -17.33 -12.99 27.03
C LEU A 21 -17.31 -11.57 27.62
N LEU A 22 -16.17 -11.13 28.16
CA LEU A 22 -15.98 -9.74 28.61
C LEU A 22 -16.04 -8.74 27.45
N LEU A 23 -15.50 -9.09 26.28
CA LEU A 23 -15.57 -8.25 25.08
C LEU A 23 -17.02 -8.09 24.59
N ILE A 24 -17.79 -9.19 24.55
CA ILE A 24 -19.21 -9.17 24.17
C ILE A 24 -20.03 -8.37 25.19
N ALA A 25 -19.78 -8.57 26.49
CA ALA A 25 -20.44 -7.81 27.55
C ALA A 25 -20.12 -6.30 27.45
N GLY A 26 -18.87 -5.94 27.16
CA GLY A 26 -18.45 -4.56 26.93
C GLY A 26 -19.11 -3.95 25.70
N ALA A 27 -19.20 -4.68 24.59
CA ALA A 27 -19.89 -4.23 23.38
C ALA A 27 -21.40 -4.04 23.62
N ALA A 28 -22.04 -4.94 24.37
CA ALA A 28 -23.45 -4.82 24.73
C ALA A 28 -23.71 -3.62 25.65
N LEU A 29 -22.85 -3.37 26.65
CA LEU A 29 -22.91 -2.20 27.53
C LEU A 29 -22.67 -0.89 26.77
N ALA A 30 -21.71 -0.86 25.83
CA ALA A 30 -21.46 0.30 24.98
C ALA A 30 -22.66 0.60 24.08
N THR A 31 -23.26 -0.43 23.48
CA THR A 31 -24.45 -0.31 22.63
C THR A 31 -25.67 0.17 23.41
N TRP A 32 -25.85 -0.32 24.65
CA TRP A 32 -26.92 0.12 25.54
C TRP A 32 -26.69 1.53 26.10
N GLY A 33 -25.44 1.90 26.36
CA GLY A 33 -25.07 3.26 26.76
C GLY A 33 -25.36 4.28 25.65
N LEU A 34 -25.02 3.95 24.41
CA LEU A 34 -25.31 4.80 23.25
C LEU A 34 -26.82 4.90 22.96
N SER A 35 -27.62 3.87 23.24
CA SER A 35 -29.06 3.92 23.03
C SER A 35 -29.80 4.76 24.08
N ARG A 36 -29.19 5.03 25.23
CA ARG A 36 -29.78 5.86 26.30
C ARG A 36 -29.29 7.32 26.29
N TRP A 37 -28.21 7.63 25.55
CA TRP A 37 -27.64 8.98 25.40
C TRP A 37 -27.67 9.46 23.94
N GLU A 38 -28.80 10.04 23.54
CA GLU A 38 -29.00 10.55 22.16
C GLU A 38 -28.04 11.69 21.78
N GLU A 39 -27.49 12.44 22.74
CA GLU A 39 -26.52 13.51 22.46
C GLU A 39 -25.12 12.98 22.08
N GLY A 40 -24.69 11.85 22.63
CA GLY A 40 -23.40 11.23 22.28
C GLY A 40 -23.41 10.63 20.87
N ALA A 41 -24.54 10.07 20.44
CA ALA A 41 -24.71 9.52 19.09
C ALA A 41 -24.66 10.60 17.98
N ARG A 42 -24.98 11.85 18.32
CA ARG A 42 -24.88 13.00 17.40
C ARG A 42 -23.44 13.46 17.20
N PHE A 43 -22.58 13.35 18.22
CA PHE A 43 -21.17 13.72 18.12
C PHE A 43 -20.36 12.76 17.23
N PHE A 44 -20.70 11.45 17.24
CA PHE A 44 -20.02 10.44 16.42
C PHE A 44 -20.60 10.24 15.01
N GLY A 45 -21.56 11.07 14.58
CA GLY A 45 -22.01 11.13 13.18
C GLY A 45 -22.78 9.91 12.66
N ILE A 46 -23.36 9.09 13.54
CA ILE A 46 -24.04 7.83 13.17
C ILE A 46 -25.57 8.01 13.03
N THR A 47 -26.10 9.22 13.23
CA THR A 47 -27.54 9.48 13.07
C THR A 47 -27.88 9.95 11.65
N PRO A 48 -28.89 9.33 10.98
CA PRO A 48 -29.45 9.88 9.75
C PRO A 48 -29.94 11.31 10.01
N ARG A 49 -29.55 12.25 9.15
CA ARG A 49 -30.05 13.65 9.21
C ARG A 49 -31.58 13.61 9.12
N GLN A 50 -32.26 14.02 10.19
CA GLN A 50 -33.71 14.22 10.14
C GLN A 50 -34.02 15.31 9.10
N PRO A 51 -34.98 15.09 8.19
CA PRO A 51 -35.42 16.14 7.29
C PRO A 51 -36.06 17.26 8.12
N LEU A 52 -35.69 18.50 7.81
CA LEU A 52 -36.23 19.71 8.44
C LEU A 52 -37.76 19.68 8.39
N GLN A 53 -38.41 19.52 9.54
CA GLN A 53 -39.85 19.76 9.66
C GLN A 53 -40.07 21.26 9.60
N VAL A 54 -40.56 21.73 8.46
CA VAL A 54 -41.10 23.08 8.31
C VAL A 54 -42.33 23.17 9.20
N VAL A 55 -42.20 23.88 10.33
CA VAL A 55 -43.35 24.28 11.14
C VAL A 55 -44.18 25.25 10.29
N ARG A 56 -45.27 24.75 9.69
CA ARG A 56 -46.31 25.63 9.15
C ARG A 56 -47.03 26.27 10.33
N GLN A 57 -46.77 27.55 10.56
CA GLN A 57 -47.66 28.39 11.34
C GLN A 57 -49.01 28.42 10.62
N THR A 58 -50.07 27.95 11.27
CA THR A 58 -51.45 28.01 10.78
C THR A 58 -51.99 29.44 10.91
N PRO A 59 -52.37 30.12 9.82
CA PRO A 59 -53.26 31.28 9.89
C PRO A 59 -54.71 30.80 10.11
N PRO A 60 -55.58 31.60 10.74
CA PRO A 60 -57.00 31.26 10.89
C PRO A 60 -57.70 31.27 9.52
N PRO A 61 -58.77 30.47 9.32
CA PRO A 61 -59.30 30.20 7.99
C PRO A 61 -60.26 31.29 7.51
N PRO A 62 -60.20 31.68 6.22
CA PRO A 62 -61.38 31.88 5.40
C PRO A 62 -61.66 30.57 4.65
N ALA A 63 -62.89 30.10 4.78
CA ALA A 63 -63.39 28.91 4.09
C ALA A 63 -63.57 29.19 2.59
N THR A 64 -62.63 28.68 1.79
CA THR A 64 -62.90 28.20 0.43
C THR A 64 -62.03 26.98 0.22
N ALA A 65 -62.56 25.82 0.60
CA ALA A 65 -61.98 24.54 0.26
C ALA A 65 -62.12 24.36 -1.25
N VAL A 66 -61.05 24.66 -1.99
CA VAL A 66 -60.85 24.01 -3.29
C VAL A 66 -60.68 22.53 -2.94
N VAL A 67 -61.69 21.74 -3.28
CA VAL A 67 -61.61 20.28 -3.15
C VAL A 67 -60.52 19.83 -4.11
N ALA A 68 -59.29 19.74 -3.62
CA ALA A 68 -58.22 19.07 -4.34
C ALA A 68 -58.66 17.62 -4.52
N ASP A 69 -58.68 17.15 -5.76
CA ASP A 69 -59.04 15.78 -6.06
C ASP A 69 -58.09 14.84 -5.27
N PRO A 70 -58.59 14.04 -4.32
CA PRO A 70 -57.75 13.18 -3.49
C PRO A 70 -56.92 12.18 -4.31
N LEU A 71 -57.35 11.88 -5.55
CA LEU A 71 -56.59 11.07 -6.50
C LEU A 71 -55.30 11.78 -6.96
N ALA A 72 -55.36 13.07 -7.30
CA ALA A 72 -54.20 13.84 -7.75
C ALA A 72 -53.13 14.03 -6.64
N ALA A 73 -53.57 14.14 -5.38
CA ALA A 73 -52.67 14.20 -4.23
C ALA A 73 -51.96 12.86 -3.95
N ALA A 74 -52.66 11.73 -4.16
CA ALA A 74 -52.07 10.40 -4.01
C ALA A 74 -51.06 10.10 -5.14
N ASP A 75 -51.35 10.50 -6.38
CA ASP A 75 -50.46 10.31 -7.52
C ASP A 75 -49.17 11.12 -7.39
N SER A 76 -49.26 12.38 -6.95
CA SER A 76 -48.07 13.22 -6.70
C SER A 76 -47.18 12.67 -5.58
N ALA A 77 -47.76 12.18 -4.48
CA ALA A 77 -47.01 11.51 -3.42
C ALA A 77 -46.30 10.23 -3.92
N ARG A 78 -46.96 9.48 -4.81
CA ARG A 78 -46.38 8.27 -5.42
C ARG A 78 -45.22 8.62 -6.36
N ILE A 79 -45.36 9.64 -7.20
CA ILE A 79 -44.30 10.15 -8.06
C ILE A 79 -43.09 10.58 -7.22
N ALA A 80 -43.30 11.40 -6.18
CA ALA A 80 -42.21 11.83 -5.29
C ALA A 80 -41.50 10.65 -4.61
N SER A 81 -42.24 9.60 -4.24
CA SER A 81 -41.66 8.38 -3.66
C SER A 81 -40.80 7.59 -4.67
N ILE A 82 -41.21 7.57 -5.95
CA ILE A 82 -40.47 6.90 -7.03
C ILE A 82 -39.19 7.69 -7.34
N GLU A 83 -39.28 9.02 -7.44
CA GLU A 83 -38.12 9.89 -7.65
C GLU A 83 -37.08 9.75 -6.54
N SER A 84 -37.53 9.72 -5.28
CA SER A 84 -36.65 9.49 -4.13
C SER A 84 -35.97 8.12 -4.18
N ARG A 85 -36.71 7.06 -4.52
CA ARG A 85 -36.16 5.70 -4.69
C ARG A 85 -35.16 5.64 -5.84
N LEU A 86 -35.46 6.30 -6.96
CA LEU A 86 -34.56 6.35 -8.12
C LEU A 86 -33.25 7.06 -7.76
N GLY A 87 -33.33 8.19 -7.04
CA GLY A 87 -32.14 8.89 -6.54
C GLY A 87 -31.30 8.03 -5.59
N ALA A 88 -31.93 7.25 -4.72
CA ALA A 88 -31.24 6.31 -3.84
C ALA A 88 -30.54 5.18 -4.65
N ILE A 89 -31.23 4.59 -5.63
CA ILE A 89 -30.67 3.55 -6.51
C ILE A 89 -29.48 4.10 -7.31
N GLU A 90 -29.60 5.31 -7.88
CA GLU A 90 -28.51 5.94 -8.63
C GLU A 90 -27.29 6.17 -7.73
N SER A 91 -27.50 6.68 -6.51
CA SER A 91 -26.41 6.87 -5.55
C SER A 91 -25.73 5.56 -5.15
N GLN A 92 -26.53 4.49 -4.99
CA GLN A 92 -26.03 3.16 -4.66
C GLN A 92 -25.28 2.54 -5.84
N ALA A 93 -25.79 2.71 -7.07
CA ALA A 93 -25.15 2.25 -8.28
C ALA A 93 -23.80 2.96 -8.49
N GLN A 94 -23.74 4.27 -8.26
CA GLN A 94 -22.50 5.03 -8.36
C GLN A 94 -21.47 4.63 -7.28
N ALA A 95 -21.93 4.37 -6.05
CA ALA A 95 -21.07 3.84 -4.99
C ALA A 95 -20.54 2.45 -5.33
N ALA A 96 -21.40 1.56 -5.85
CA ALA A 96 -21.02 0.22 -6.29
C ALA A 96 -20.02 0.27 -7.45
N ALA A 97 -20.27 1.08 -8.47
CA ALA A 97 -19.37 1.27 -9.61
C ALA A 97 -18.00 1.82 -9.17
N GLY A 98 -17.98 2.79 -8.25
CA GLY A 98 -16.74 3.29 -7.65
C GLY A 98 -15.96 2.22 -6.87
N SER A 99 -16.66 1.38 -6.10
CA SER A 99 -16.05 0.28 -5.36
C SER A 99 -15.43 -0.77 -6.28
N ALA A 100 -16.12 -1.13 -7.37
CA ALA A 100 -15.61 -2.05 -8.38
C ALA A 100 -14.39 -1.46 -9.10
N GLY A 101 -14.44 -0.18 -9.47
CA GLY A 101 -13.29 0.52 -10.06
C GLY A 101 -12.05 0.51 -9.16
N ARG A 102 -12.23 0.71 -7.84
CA ARG A 102 -11.14 0.60 -6.87
C ARG A 102 -10.59 -0.83 -6.79
N ALA A 103 -11.46 -1.83 -6.81
CA ALA A 103 -11.05 -3.23 -6.82
C ALA A 103 -10.23 -3.59 -8.07
N ASP A 104 -10.64 -3.19 -9.28
CA ASP A 104 -9.80 -3.50 -10.44
C ASP A 104 -8.48 -2.71 -10.42
N ALA A 105 -8.47 -1.49 -9.89
CA ALA A 105 -7.23 -0.72 -9.72
C ALA A 105 -6.24 -1.46 -8.80
N MET A 106 -6.72 -1.99 -7.67
CA MET A 106 -5.94 -2.86 -6.77
C MET A 106 -5.39 -4.08 -7.51
N LEU A 107 -6.24 -4.78 -8.29
CA LEU A 107 -5.83 -5.98 -9.00
C LEU A 107 -4.75 -5.68 -10.04
N VAL A 108 -4.89 -4.60 -10.80
CA VAL A 108 -3.89 -4.17 -11.79
C VAL A 108 -2.57 -3.78 -11.11
N ALA A 109 -2.62 -3.02 -10.01
CA ALA A 109 -1.41 -2.64 -9.26
C ALA A 109 -0.69 -3.87 -8.68
N PHE A 110 -1.42 -4.79 -8.05
CA PHE A 110 -0.85 -6.02 -7.49
C PHE A 110 -0.28 -6.93 -8.59
N ALA A 111 -0.99 -7.07 -9.71
CA ALA A 111 -0.51 -7.84 -10.86
C ALA A 111 0.77 -7.26 -11.46
N ALA A 112 0.86 -5.93 -11.56
CA ALA A 112 2.07 -5.23 -12.02
C ALA A 112 3.25 -5.48 -11.08
N ARG A 113 3.05 -5.32 -9.77
CA ARG A 113 4.09 -5.62 -8.77
C ARG A 113 4.56 -7.07 -8.86
N ARG A 114 3.62 -8.02 -8.88
CA ARG A 114 3.91 -9.44 -9.02
C ARG A 114 4.65 -9.77 -10.33
N ALA A 115 4.39 -9.04 -11.42
CA ALA A 115 5.09 -9.21 -12.69
C ALA A 115 6.56 -8.76 -12.58
N ILE A 116 6.79 -7.55 -12.04
CA ILE A 116 8.13 -6.99 -11.82
C ILE A 116 8.95 -7.88 -10.88
N ASP A 117 8.37 -8.31 -9.75
CA ASP A 117 9.07 -9.15 -8.76
C ASP A 117 9.49 -10.52 -9.33
N ARG A 118 8.69 -11.06 -10.26
CA ARG A 118 9.01 -12.30 -10.97
C ARG A 118 9.98 -12.11 -12.14
N GLY A 119 10.25 -10.86 -12.53
CA GLY A 119 11.02 -10.55 -13.72
C GLY A 119 10.31 -10.95 -15.02
N VAL A 120 8.98 -10.90 -15.06
CA VAL A 120 8.20 -11.12 -16.28
C VAL A 120 7.76 -9.78 -16.87
N ALA A 121 7.75 -9.69 -18.20
CA ALA A 121 7.23 -8.52 -18.89
C ALA A 121 5.73 -8.31 -18.55
N LEU A 122 5.28 -7.06 -18.53
CA LEU A 122 3.90 -6.72 -18.19
C LEU A 122 2.88 -7.30 -19.18
N GLY A 123 3.22 -7.36 -20.47
CA GLY A 123 2.34 -7.86 -21.51
C GLY A 123 1.01 -7.11 -21.51
N TYR A 124 -0.10 -7.82 -21.28
CA TYR A 124 -1.44 -7.23 -21.24
C TYR A 124 -1.66 -6.23 -20.09
N LEU A 125 -0.82 -6.24 -19.05
CA LEU A 125 -0.92 -5.31 -17.92
C LEU A 125 -0.48 -3.89 -18.29
N GLU A 126 0.38 -3.73 -19.30
CA GLU A 126 0.88 -2.42 -19.74
C GLU A 126 -0.26 -1.47 -20.18
N PRO A 127 -1.15 -1.85 -21.14
CA PRO A 127 -2.27 -0.99 -21.51
C PRO A 127 -3.27 -0.78 -20.37
N LEU A 128 -3.45 -1.76 -19.47
CA LEU A 128 -4.32 -1.62 -18.30
C LEU A 128 -3.76 -0.61 -17.28
N LEU A 129 -2.46 -0.62 -17.05
CA LEU A 129 -1.78 0.36 -16.20
C LEU A 129 -1.91 1.77 -16.78
N VAL A 130 -1.69 1.93 -18.08
CA VAL A 130 -1.84 3.22 -18.77
C VAL A 130 -3.28 3.71 -18.69
N GLN A 131 -4.26 2.84 -18.94
CA GLN A 131 -5.67 3.18 -18.87
C GLN A 131 -6.10 3.59 -17.45
N ARG A 132 -5.62 2.89 -16.42
CA ARG A 132 -6.06 3.11 -15.04
C ARG A 132 -5.32 4.24 -14.34
N PHE A 133 -4.02 4.37 -14.56
CA PHE A 133 -3.15 5.28 -13.81
C PHE A 133 -2.47 6.36 -14.67
N GLY A 134 -2.54 6.26 -16.00
CA GLY A 134 -1.75 7.11 -16.90
C GLY A 134 -2.11 8.61 -16.88
N THR A 135 -3.32 8.98 -16.42
CA THR A 135 -3.74 10.39 -16.33
C THR A 135 -3.19 11.12 -15.11
N ALA A 136 -3.12 10.45 -13.96
CA ALA A 136 -2.68 11.04 -12.69
C ALA A 136 -1.24 10.67 -12.32
N HIS A 137 -0.75 9.50 -12.75
CA HIS A 137 0.52 8.90 -12.35
C HIS A 137 1.39 8.54 -13.57
N GLN A 138 1.43 9.41 -14.58
CA GLN A 138 2.12 9.16 -15.84
C GLN A 138 3.60 8.78 -15.64
N ALA A 139 4.31 9.48 -14.75
CA ALA A 139 5.72 9.24 -14.48
C ALA A 139 5.97 7.86 -13.85
N ALA A 140 5.12 7.45 -12.89
CA ALA A 140 5.20 6.14 -12.25
C ALA A 140 4.92 5.02 -13.28
N VAL A 141 3.86 5.17 -14.09
CA VAL A 141 3.52 4.20 -15.13
C VAL A 141 4.66 4.07 -16.16
N ALA A 142 5.20 5.18 -16.64
CA ALA A 142 6.32 5.16 -17.60
C ALA A 142 7.56 4.47 -17.02
N THR A 143 7.85 4.68 -15.74
CA THR A 143 8.95 4.02 -15.01
C THR A 143 8.74 2.50 -14.97
N ILE A 144 7.55 2.05 -14.57
CA ILE A 144 7.20 0.62 -14.46
C ILE A 144 7.26 -0.06 -15.82
N VAL A 145 6.67 0.56 -16.85
CA VAL A 145 6.66 0.03 -18.22
C VAL A 145 8.07 -0.11 -18.78
N THR A 146 8.89 0.94 -18.64
CA THR A 146 10.28 0.92 -19.11
C THR A 146 11.09 -0.15 -18.39
N ALA A 147 10.94 -0.26 -17.07
CA ALA A 147 11.68 -1.24 -16.28
C ALA A 147 11.22 -2.68 -16.53
N SER A 148 9.96 -2.90 -16.93
CA SER A 148 9.45 -4.25 -17.22
C SER A 148 10.16 -4.95 -18.37
N ARG A 149 10.84 -4.19 -19.25
CA ARG A 149 11.63 -4.71 -20.38
C ARG A 149 12.97 -5.30 -19.94
N ASP A 150 13.51 -4.85 -18.82
CA ASP A 150 14.77 -5.30 -18.23
C ASP A 150 14.66 -5.28 -16.69
N PRO A 151 13.91 -6.23 -16.11
CA PRO A 151 13.58 -6.21 -14.70
C PRO A 151 14.78 -6.60 -13.83
N VAL A 152 15.15 -5.72 -12.91
CA VAL A 152 16.17 -5.99 -11.89
C VAL A 152 15.52 -6.72 -10.72
N ARG A 153 16.02 -7.90 -10.36
CA ARG A 153 15.47 -8.71 -9.25
C ARG A 153 16.36 -8.62 -8.01
N LEU A 154 15.75 -8.75 -6.83
CA LEU A 154 16.47 -8.67 -5.55
C LEU A 154 17.54 -9.77 -5.43
N ASP A 155 17.23 -11.00 -5.83
CA ASP A 155 18.17 -12.12 -5.83
C ASP A 155 19.38 -11.86 -6.73
N SER A 156 19.16 -11.25 -7.91
CA SER A 156 20.26 -10.84 -8.79
C SER A 156 21.14 -9.75 -8.16
N LEU A 157 20.54 -8.77 -7.47
CA LEU A 157 21.31 -7.74 -6.75
C LEU A 157 22.12 -8.33 -5.60
N VAL A 158 21.57 -9.30 -4.87
CA VAL A 158 22.28 -10.02 -3.79
C VAL A 158 23.46 -10.79 -4.36
N ALA A 159 23.23 -11.61 -5.39
CA ALA A 159 24.30 -12.41 -6.01
C ALA A 159 25.42 -11.53 -6.60
N GLU A 160 25.05 -10.42 -7.25
CA GLU A 160 26.02 -9.45 -7.78
C GLU A 160 26.82 -8.76 -6.68
N TYR A 161 26.17 -8.43 -5.56
CA TYR A 161 26.85 -7.83 -4.41
C TYR A 161 27.83 -8.80 -3.75
N GLU A 162 27.44 -10.07 -3.58
CA GLU A 162 28.32 -11.12 -3.04
C GLU A 162 29.55 -11.35 -3.92
N ALA A 163 29.38 -11.32 -5.26
CA ALA A 163 30.50 -11.40 -6.19
C ALA A 163 31.44 -10.18 -6.10
N LEU A 164 30.91 -9.01 -5.73
CA LEU A 164 31.65 -7.76 -5.61
C LEU A 164 32.36 -7.60 -4.25
N GLU A 165 32.06 -8.45 -3.28
CA GLU A 165 32.57 -8.34 -1.91
C GLU A 165 34.09 -8.13 -1.84
N PRO A 166 34.95 -8.86 -2.57
CA PRO A 166 36.39 -8.64 -2.54
C PRO A 166 36.82 -7.26 -3.05
N ALA A 167 36.15 -6.76 -4.10
CA ALA A 167 36.44 -5.46 -4.69
C ALA A 167 35.91 -4.28 -3.85
N LEU A 168 34.88 -4.52 -3.04
CA LEU A 168 34.35 -3.53 -2.08
C LEU A 168 35.25 -3.37 -0.85
N ARG A 169 35.97 -4.43 -0.48
CA ARG A 169 36.95 -4.41 0.62
C ARG A 169 38.24 -3.68 0.22
N GLY A 170 38.64 -3.77 -1.04
CA GLY A 170 39.84 -3.12 -1.56
C GLY A 170 39.66 -1.61 -1.71
N GLY A 171 40.65 -0.83 -1.28
CA GLY A 171 40.80 0.57 -1.70
C GLY A 171 40.90 0.65 -3.23
N GLY A 172 40.53 1.79 -3.81
CA GLY A 172 40.24 1.95 -5.23
C GLY A 172 41.31 1.44 -6.21
N PRO A 173 40.93 1.23 -7.49
CA PRO A 173 41.79 0.60 -8.50
C PRO A 173 43.09 1.37 -8.80
N GLU A 174 43.19 2.63 -8.39
CA GLU A 174 44.39 3.48 -8.55
C GLU A 174 45.44 3.29 -7.43
N GLU A 175 45.09 2.71 -6.27
CA GLU A 175 46.02 2.52 -5.11
C GLU A 175 46.49 1.06 -4.92
N GLY A 176 46.00 0.13 -5.74
CA GLY A 176 46.11 -1.30 -5.44
C GLY A 176 47.32 -2.02 -6.00
N TRP A 177 47.70 -1.79 -7.26
CA TRP A 177 48.65 -2.69 -7.94
C TRP A 177 50.09 -2.17 -7.94
N TRP A 178 50.28 -0.87 -8.18
CA TRP A 178 51.61 -0.24 -8.23
C TRP A 178 52.25 -0.13 -6.84
N GLU A 179 51.44 0.15 -5.82
CA GLU A 179 51.91 0.28 -4.44
C GLU A 179 51.95 -1.06 -3.70
N ALA A 180 51.16 -2.06 -4.11
CA ALA A 180 51.38 -3.45 -3.71
C ALA A 180 52.68 -4.00 -4.31
N PHE A 181 52.97 -3.75 -5.60
CA PHE A 181 54.22 -4.15 -6.23
C PHE A 181 55.46 -3.50 -5.58
N ARG A 182 55.38 -2.20 -5.26
CA ARG A 182 56.44 -1.49 -4.50
C ARG A 182 56.61 -2.05 -3.08
N ARG A 183 55.51 -2.44 -2.43
CA ARG A 183 55.57 -3.10 -1.11
C ARG A 183 56.22 -4.47 -1.19
N GLU A 184 55.83 -5.30 -2.17
CA GLU A 184 56.38 -6.65 -2.37
C GLU A 184 57.91 -6.65 -2.52
N LEU A 185 58.46 -5.64 -3.22
CA LEU A 185 59.91 -5.45 -3.34
C LEU A 185 60.56 -4.93 -2.05
N GLY A 186 59.81 -4.27 -1.17
CA GLY A 186 60.24 -3.86 0.17
C GLY A 186 60.14 -4.96 1.23
N THR A 187 59.28 -5.97 1.04
CA THR A 187 59.02 -7.03 2.02
C THR A 187 60.06 -8.14 2.04
N ILE A 188 61.00 -8.17 1.10
CA ILE A 188 62.17 -9.09 1.17
C ILE A 188 63.02 -8.82 2.43
N VAL A 189 62.84 -7.68 3.10
CA VAL A 189 63.41 -7.41 4.43
C VAL A 189 62.36 -6.82 5.37
N SER A 190 61.29 -7.55 5.66
CA SER A 190 60.61 -7.37 6.97
C SER A 190 59.85 -8.62 7.40
N ILE A 191 60.39 -9.33 8.39
CA ILE A 191 59.62 -10.21 9.26
C ILE A 191 58.82 -9.30 10.19
N HIS A 192 57.54 -9.07 9.88
CA HIS A 192 56.59 -8.56 10.86
C HIS A 192 55.19 -9.11 10.61
N ARG A 193 54.62 -9.64 11.68
CA ARG A 193 53.31 -10.30 11.76
C ARG A 193 52.24 -9.21 11.95
N ALA A 194 51.38 -8.95 10.95
CA ALA A 194 50.21 -8.08 11.10
C ALA A 194 49.13 -8.29 9.99
N ASP A 195 48.82 -9.53 9.63
CA ASP A 195 47.79 -9.80 8.61
C ASP A 195 46.39 -9.93 9.24
N THR A 196 45.84 -8.81 9.74
CA THR A 196 44.41 -8.72 10.04
C THR A 196 43.88 -7.42 9.45
N PRO A 197 43.13 -7.47 8.33
CA PRO A 197 42.46 -6.30 7.79
C PRO A 197 41.60 -5.63 8.88
N SER A 198 41.55 -4.30 8.90
CA SER A 198 40.74 -3.56 9.87
C SER A 198 39.30 -4.09 9.89
N PRO A 199 38.69 -4.36 11.07
CA PRO A 199 37.34 -4.92 11.17
C PRO A 199 36.23 -3.97 10.66
N GLN A 200 36.55 -2.70 10.40
CA GLN A 200 35.52 -1.70 10.08
C GLN A 200 34.94 -1.82 8.66
N PRO A 201 35.73 -1.98 7.57
CA PRO A 201 35.18 -2.12 6.22
C PRO A 201 34.45 -3.45 6.01
N GLN A 202 35.00 -4.57 6.52
CA GLN A 202 34.35 -5.88 6.41
C GLN A 202 32.98 -5.86 7.09
N ALA A 203 32.91 -5.36 8.33
CA ALA A 203 31.64 -5.26 9.04
C ALA A 203 30.62 -4.34 8.34
N ARG A 204 31.06 -3.35 7.54
CA ARG A 204 30.16 -2.51 6.72
C ARG A 204 29.60 -3.29 5.55
N VAL A 205 30.45 -4.05 4.85
CA VAL A 205 30.06 -4.89 3.73
C VAL A 205 29.05 -5.96 4.18
N ASP A 206 29.33 -6.63 5.30
CA ASP A 206 28.45 -7.65 5.87
C ASP A 206 27.09 -7.07 6.26
N ARG A 207 27.06 -5.88 6.88
CA ARG A 207 25.81 -5.17 7.22
C ARG A 207 25.01 -4.78 5.98
N ALA A 208 25.68 -4.28 4.95
CA ALA A 208 25.04 -3.92 3.69
C ALA A 208 24.43 -5.15 3.01
N LEU A 209 25.15 -6.28 3.00
CA LEU A 209 24.63 -7.55 2.49
C LEU A 209 23.44 -8.07 3.30
N ALA A 210 23.50 -7.98 4.63
CA ALA A 210 22.39 -8.38 5.50
C ALA A 210 21.12 -7.55 5.21
N ARG A 211 21.26 -6.22 5.05
CA ARG A 211 20.16 -5.32 4.64
C ARG A 211 19.61 -5.68 3.27
N LEU A 212 20.49 -5.94 2.31
CA LEU A 212 20.09 -6.33 0.96
C LEU A 212 19.30 -7.65 0.96
N LYS A 213 19.74 -8.65 1.74
CA LYS A 213 19.01 -9.91 1.93
C LYS A 213 17.66 -9.74 2.63
N ALA A 214 17.52 -8.71 3.47
CA ALA A 214 16.25 -8.31 4.07
C ALA A 214 15.33 -7.51 3.12
N GLY A 215 15.80 -7.16 1.91
CA GLY A 215 15.06 -6.33 0.96
C GLY A 215 15.25 -4.82 1.15
N GLU A 216 16.07 -4.40 2.11
CA GLU A 216 16.36 -2.99 2.40
C GLU A 216 17.40 -2.41 1.44
N VAL A 217 17.07 -2.38 0.14
CA VAL A 217 18.01 -2.03 -0.94
C VAL A 217 18.47 -0.57 -0.85
N ASP A 218 17.60 0.36 -0.45
CA ASP A 218 17.95 1.76 -0.19
C ASP A 218 19.04 1.90 0.89
N ALA A 219 18.87 1.19 2.00
CA ALA A 219 19.79 1.24 3.14
C ALA A 219 21.10 0.50 2.84
N ALA A 220 21.05 -0.57 2.06
CA ALA A 220 22.23 -1.26 1.54
C ALA A 220 23.01 -0.34 0.60
N LEU A 221 22.35 0.30 -0.38
CA LEU A 221 22.97 1.24 -1.32
C LEU A 221 23.69 2.38 -0.59
N ALA A 222 23.04 2.99 0.41
CA ALA A 222 23.64 4.06 1.20
C ALA A 222 24.87 3.62 2.01
N GLU A 223 24.92 2.36 2.47
CA GLU A 223 26.10 1.81 3.14
C GLU A 223 27.21 1.50 2.13
N THR A 224 26.87 0.92 0.97
CA THR A 224 27.82 0.63 -0.11
C THR A 224 28.53 1.89 -0.61
N MET A 225 27.81 3.00 -0.77
CA MET A 225 28.39 4.28 -1.20
C MET A 225 29.39 4.87 -0.20
N ARG A 226 29.40 4.39 1.05
CA ARG A 226 30.36 4.81 2.09
C ARG A 226 31.59 3.89 2.18
N LEU A 227 31.64 2.83 1.38
CA LEU A 227 32.78 1.91 1.35
C LEU A 227 33.94 2.53 0.56
N PRO A 228 35.19 2.22 0.92
CA PRO A 228 36.36 2.70 0.17
C PRO A 228 36.36 2.17 -1.27
N GLY A 229 35.87 0.94 -1.49
CA GLY A 229 35.75 0.32 -2.82
C GLY A 229 34.46 0.66 -3.57
N ALA A 230 33.70 1.69 -3.17
CA ALA A 230 32.40 2.01 -3.79
C ALA A 230 32.48 2.26 -5.30
N ALA A 231 33.58 2.84 -5.79
CA ALA A 231 33.80 3.08 -7.23
C ALA A 231 33.88 1.78 -8.05
N ASN A 232 34.23 0.65 -7.42
CA ASN A 232 34.23 -0.65 -8.08
C ASN A 232 32.79 -1.19 -8.30
N ALA A 233 31.78 -0.54 -7.68
CA ALA A 233 30.40 -0.98 -7.63
C ALA A 233 29.46 -0.22 -8.57
N ASP A 234 29.96 0.63 -9.47
CA ASP A 234 29.12 1.53 -10.29
C ASP A 234 27.97 0.83 -11.01
N LYS A 235 28.25 -0.33 -11.63
CA LYS A 235 27.23 -1.13 -12.32
C LYS A 235 26.13 -1.62 -11.37
N TRP A 236 26.53 -2.09 -10.19
CA TRP A 236 25.60 -2.53 -9.14
C TRP A 236 24.79 -1.34 -8.60
N ILE A 237 25.44 -0.20 -8.34
CA ILE A 237 24.81 1.04 -7.86
C ILE A 237 23.70 1.51 -8.83
N VAL A 238 23.96 1.50 -10.14
CA VAL A 238 22.96 1.87 -11.15
C VAL A 238 21.77 0.93 -11.12
N ARG A 239 22.00 -0.39 -11.01
CA ARG A 239 20.91 -1.39 -10.95
C ARG A 239 20.12 -1.30 -9.65
N ALA A 240 20.78 -1.09 -8.52
CA ALA A 240 20.12 -0.87 -7.23
C ALA A 240 19.23 0.39 -7.27
N ARG A 241 19.72 1.49 -7.83
CA ARG A 241 18.92 2.72 -8.01
C ARG A 241 17.73 2.51 -8.93
N ARG A 242 17.89 1.75 -10.01
CA ARG A 242 16.77 1.36 -10.89
C ARG A 242 15.74 0.55 -10.11
N TYR A 243 16.17 -0.47 -9.36
CA TYR A 243 15.28 -1.29 -8.53
C TYR A 243 14.44 -0.44 -7.56
N ILE A 244 15.10 0.46 -6.82
CA ILE A 244 14.46 1.40 -5.88
C ILE A 244 13.43 2.28 -6.60
N THR A 245 13.82 2.88 -7.72
CA THR A 245 12.95 3.82 -8.47
C THR A 245 11.68 3.12 -8.96
N VAL A 246 11.81 1.88 -9.41
CA VAL A 246 10.67 1.05 -9.86
C VAL A 246 9.76 0.67 -8.69
N HIS A 247 10.32 0.28 -7.55
CA HIS A 247 9.53 -0.08 -6.36
C HIS A 247 8.80 1.14 -5.80
N ARG A 248 9.44 2.31 -5.77
CA ARG A 248 8.75 3.56 -5.41
C ARG A 248 7.59 3.89 -6.36
N ALA A 249 7.77 3.67 -7.67
CA ALA A 249 6.70 3.87 -8.63
C ALA A 249 5.54 2.86 -8.43
N LEU A 250 5.86 1.61 -8.07
CA LEU A 250 4.87 0.60 -7.70
C LEU A 250 4.09 1.00 -6.43
N ASP A 251 4.79 1.48 -5.40
CA ASP A 251 4.18 1.95 -4.15
C ASP A 251 3.25 3.17 -4.40
N GLU A 252 3.62 4.05 -5.34
CA GLU A 252 2.80 5.19 -5.74
C GLU A 252 1.48 4.74 -6.39
N ILE A 253 1.52 3.80 -7.35
CA ILE A 253 0.28 3.30 -7.98
C ILE A 253 -0.56 2.46 -7.02
N GLU A 254 0.07 1.73 -6.09
CA GLU A 254 -0.63 0.98 -5.04
C GLU A 254 -1.37 1.95 -4.10
N SER A 255 -0.70 3.02 -3.67
CA SER A 255 -1.30 4.09 -2.86
C SER A 255 -2.44 4.78 -3.60
N ALA A 256 -2.25 5.11 -4.88
CA ALA A 256 -3.28 5.71 -5.72
C ALA A 256 -4.51 4.81 -5.85
N ALA A 257 -4.29 3.52 -6.01
CA ALA A 257 -5.36 2.55 -6.12
C ALA A 257 -6.11 2.39 -4.78
N LEU A 258 -5.46 2.60 -3.61
CA LEU A 258 -6.10 2.54 -2.30
C LEU A 258 -6.99 3.76 -2.04
N LEU A 259 -6.48 4.94 -2.40
CA LEU A 259 -7.19 6.22 -2.25
C LEU A 259 -8.36 6.32 -3.26
N GLY A 260 -8.22 5.66 -4.40
CA GLY A 260 -9.17 5.70 -5.51
C GLY A 260 -8.96 6.96 -6.35
N SER A 261 -8.96 6.80 -7.68
CA SER A 261 -8.99 7.94 -8.59
C SER A 261 -10.35 8.65 -8.46
N PRO A 262 -10.41 9.99 -8.42
CA PRO A 262 -11.68 10.69 -8.50
C PRO A 262 -12.40 10.25 -9.77
N SER A 263 -13.59 9.66 -9.60
CA SER A 263 -14.44 9.30 -10.73
C SER A 263 -14.72 10.54 -11.55
N LEU A 264 -14.31 10.53 -12.82
CA LEU A 264 -14.69 11.58 -13.76
C LEU A 264 -16.23 11.64 -13.79
N PRO A 265 -16.83 12.83 -13.68
CA PRO A 265 -18.27 12.97 -13.84
C PRO A 265 -18.66 12.46 -15.22
N ILE A 266 -19.64 11.55 -15.27
CA ILE A 266 -20.25 11.11 -16.51
C ILE A 266 -20.85 12.35 -17.17
N PRO A 267 -20.45 12.72 -18.40
CA PRO A 267 -21.02 13.87 -19.08
C PRO A 267 -22.53 13.65 -19.24
N PRO A 268 -23.37 14.67 -18.98
CA PRO A 268 -24.81 14.55 -19.15
C PRO A 268 -25.13 14.12 -20.59
N ILE A 269 -25.97 13.10 -20.72
CA ILE A 269 -26.48 12.67 -22.03
C ILE A 269 -27.26 13.86 -22.61
N PRO A 270 -26.91 14.36 -23.81
CA PRO A 270 -27.62 15.47 -24.42
C PRO A 270 -29.08 15.05 -24.70
N PRO A 271 -30.06 15.94 -24.47
CA PRO A 271 -31.45 15.67 -24.83
C PRO A 271 -31.56 15.46 -26.34
N ARG A 272 -32.32 14.45 -26.75
CA ARG A 272 -32.74 14.24 -28.15
C ARG A 272 -33.81 15.24 -28.55
#